data_AF-A0A8E2E7E4-F1
#
_entry.id   AF-A0A8E2E7E4-F1
#
_cell.length_a   1.000
_cell.length_b   1.000
_cell.length_c   1.000
_cell.angle_alpha   90.00
_cell.angle_beta   90.00
_cell.angle_gamma   90.00
#
_symmetry.space_group_name_H-M   'P 1'
#
loop_
_entity.id
_entity.type
_entity.pdbx_description
1 polymer ?
#
loop_
_entity_poly.entity_id
_entity_poly.type
_entity_poly.pdbx_seq_one_letter_code
_entity_poly.pdbx_strand_id
1 'polypeptide(L)' 'MAYHQRSAAKINTKTDVQVLPDAYIDSSKLAVRLKELFPAGDFKARHKNSCWMIQAPRQLSELEIESIYQQSSSA' A
#
# COMPACT_ATOMS: atom_id res chain seq x y z
N MET A 1 -16.25 -6.43 -44.89
CA MET A 1 -15.72 -5.22 -44.22
C MET A 1 -15.20 -5.65 -42.86
N ALA A 2 -13.88 -5.67 -42.67
CA ALA A 2 -13.25 -6.14 -41.45
C ALA A 2 -13.07 -4.95 -40.48
N TYR A 3 -13.82 -4.93 -39.39
CA TYR A 3 -13.64 -3.95 -38.33
C TYR A 3 -12.61 -4.51 -37.35
N HIS A 4 -11.36 -4.10 -37.51
CA HIS A 4 -10.32 -4.33 -36.51
C HIS A 4 -10.67 -3.54 -35.25
N GLN A 5 -11.37 -4.20 -34.32
CA GLN A 5 -11.55 -3.71 -32.96
C GLN A 5 -10.20 -3.88 -32.26
N ARG A 6 -9.31 -2.89 -32.40
CA ARG A 6 -8.14 -2.74 -31.54
C ARG A 6 -8.65 -2.43 -30.14
N SER A 7 -8.98 -3.49 -29.40
CA SER A 7 -9.15 -3.43 -27.95
C SER A 7 -7.81 -2.99 -27.38
N ALA A 8 -7.68 -1.69 -27.12
CA ALA A 8 -6.62 -1.18 -26.28
C ALA A 8 -6.75 -1.92 -24.95
N ALA A 9 -5.89 -2.93 -24.74
CA ALA A 9 -5.72 -3.56 -23.46
C ALA A 9 -5.31 -2.43 -22.51
N LYS A 10 -6.28 -1.90 -21.77
CA LYS A 10 -6.02 -1.04 -20.63
C LYS A 10 -5.07 -1.84 -19.77
N ILE A 11 -3.82 -1.41 -19.73
CA ILE A 11 -2.81 -1.84 -18.78
C ILE A 11 -3.46 -1.59 -17.42
N ASN A 12 -4.10 -2.63 -16.90
CA ASN A 12 -4.80 -2.62 -15.64
C ASN A 12 -3.67 -2.68 -14.62
N THR A 13 -3.05 -1.54 -14.36
CA THR A 13 -2.17 -1.34 -13.21
C THR A 13 -3.06 -1.45 -11.97
N LYS A 14 -3.46 -2.69 -11.66
CA LYS A 14 -4.08 -3.11 -10.41
C LYS A 14 -3.07 -2.83 -9.32
N THR A 15 -2.99 -1.56 -8.94
CA THR A 15 -2.38 -1.15 -7.69
C THR A 15 -3.28 -1.72 -6.62
N ASP A 16 -2.76 -2.73 -5.94
CA ASP A 16 -3.52 -3.47 -4.96
C ASP A 16 -3.70 -2.58 -3.73
N VAL A 17 -4.95 -2.46 -3.25
CA VAL A 17 -5.29 -1.62 -2.11
C VAL A 17 -5.32 -2.51 -0.88
N GLN A 18 -4.28 -2.37 -0.06
CA GLN A 18 -4.18 -3.04 1.22
C GLN A 18 -4.76 -2.15 2.32
N VAL A 19 -5.60 -2.73 3.18
CA VAL A 19 -6.18 -2.03 4.31
C VAL A 19 -5.57 -2.60 5.59
N LEU A 20 -4.92 -1.75 6.37
CA LEU A 20 -4.31 -2.11 7.64
C LEU A 20 -4.99 -1.34 8.79
N PRO A 21 -5.26 -1.98 9.94
CA PRO A 21 -5.87 -1.30 11.10
C PRO A 21 -4.88 -0.34 11.77
N ASP A 22 -5.29 0.91 12.00
CA ASP A 22 -4.44 1.95 12.62
C ASP A 22 -4.08 1.65 14.09
N ALA A 23 -4.85 0.80 14.77
CA ALA A 23 -4.73 0.49 16.19
C ALA A 23 -3.31 0.10 16.66
N TYR A 24 -2.48 -0.40 15.75
CA TYR A 24 -1.11 -0.81 16.04
C TYR A 24 -0.09 -0.18 15.10
N ILE A 25 -0.46 0.74 14.22
CA ILE A 25 0.43 1.24 13.16
C ILE A 25 1.05 2.57 13.57
N ASP A 26 2.37 2.64 13.51
CA ASP A 26 3.08 3.90 13.63
C ASP A 26 3.11 4.60 12.26
N SER A 27 2.33 5.67 12.13
CA SER A 27 2.22 6.45 10.88
C SER A 27 3.56 6.97 10.36
N SER A 28 4.51 7.29 11.25
CA SER A 28 5.84 7.77 10.87
C SER A 28 6.67 6.61 10.31
N LYS A 29 6.66 5.45 10.98
CA LYS A 29 7.32 4.25 10.47
C LYS A 29 6.72 3.78 9.16
N LEU A 30 5.39 3.82 9.03
CA LEU A 30 4.70 3.46 7.79
C LEU A 30 5.19 4.33 6.62
N ALA A 31 5.26 5.64 6.78
CA ALA A 31 5.71 6.54 5.73
C ALA A 31 7.18 6.30 5.34
N VAL A 32 8.06 6.07 6.33
CA VAL A 32 9.47 5.72 6.08
C VAL A 32 9.55 4.39 5.34
N ARG A 33 8.81 3.38 5.81
CA ARG A 33 8.89 2.04 5.24
C ARG A 33 8.33 1.96 3.82
N LEU A 34 7.25 2.70 3.55
CA LEU A 34 6.75 2.85 2.18
C LEU A 34 7.75 3.54 1.25
N LYS A 35 8.50 4.54 1.73
CA LYS A 35 9.57 5.17 0.94
C LYS A 35 10.73 4.21 0.67
N GLU A 36 11.11 3.38 1.65
CA GLU A 36 12.16 2.38 1.49
C GLU A 36 11.77 1.27 0.51
N LEU A 37 10.51 0.81 0.58
CA LEU A 37 9.99 -0.24 -0.29
C LEU A 37 9.65 0.26 -1.70
N PHE A 38 9.21 1.51 -1.82
CA PHE A 38 8.77 2.14 -3.05
C PHE A 38 9.47 3.50 -3.26
N PRO A 39 10.80 3.49 -3.52
CA PRO A 39 11.58 4.72 -3.66
C PRO A 39 11.17 5.57 -4.86
N ALA A 40 10.54 4.95 -5.87
CA ALA A 40 9.98 5.64 -7.03
C ALA A 40 8.72 6.47 -6.71
N GLY A 41 8.15 6.31 -5.50
CA GLY A 41 6.96 7.06 -5.08
C GLY A 41 5.65 6.52 -5.66
N ASP A 42 5.63 5.30 -6.20
CA ASP A 42 4.44 4.65 -6.76
C ASP A 42 3.44 4.15 -5.69
N PHE A 43 3.43 4.75 -4.51
CA PHE A 43 2.54 4.39 -3.41
C PHE A 43 1.62 5.56 -3.00
N LYS A 44 0.43 5.23 -2.52
CA LYS A 44 -0.50 6.17 -1.89
C LYS A 44 -0.99 5.58 -0.58
N ALA A 45 -0.70 6.25 0.53
CA ALA A 45 -1.27 5.92 1.83
C ALA A 45 -2.37 6.93 2.17
N ARG A 46 -3.51 6.44 2.64
CA ARG A 46 -4.63 7.26 3.13
C ARG A 46 -5.11 6.71 4.45
N HIS A 47 -5.27 7.57 5.45
CA HIS A 47 -5.89 7.19 6.71
C HIS A 47 -7.40 7.49 6.66
N LYS A 48 -8.25 6.50 6.91
CA LYS A 48 -9.71 6.63 6.95
C LYS A 48 -10.33 5.58 7.87
N ASN A 49 -11.30 5.97 8.69
CA ASN A 49 -12.03 5.08 9.59
C ASN A 49 -11.12 4.21 10.49
N SER A 50 -10.06 4.80 11.06
CA SER A 50 -9.05 4.07 11.87
C SER A 50 -8.35 2.94 11.12
N CYS A 51 -8.25 3.08 9.79
CA CYS A 51 -7.52 2.17 8.93
C CYS A 51 -6.60 2.95 7.98
N TRP A 52 -5.43 2.41 7.72
CA TRP A 52 -4.53 2.82 6.66
C TRP A 52 -4.85 2.07 5.38
N MET A 53 -5.30 2.79 4.36
CA MET A 53 -5.47 2.30 3.00
C MET A 53 -4.19 2.61 2.22
N ILE A 54 -3.45 1.56 1.88
CA ILE A 54 -2.17 1.63 1.19
C ILE A 54 -2.37 1.06 -0.20
N GLN A 55 -2.23 1.91 -1.20
CA GLN A 55 -2.27 1.54 -2.61
C GLN A 55 -0.84 1.56 -3.12
N ALA A 56 -0.30 0.41 -3.49
CA ALA A 56 1.08 0.28 -3.96
C ALA A 56 1.18 -0.74 -5.10
N PRO A 57 2.33 -0.84 -5.80
CA PRO A 57 2.53 -1.81 -6.88
C PRO A 57 2.47 -3.26 -6.40
N ARG A 58 2.74 -3.49 -5.10
CA ARG A 58 2.55 -4.77 -4.41
C ARG A 58 2.04 -4.53 -3.00
N GLN A 59 1.45 -5.56 -2.40
CA GLN A 59 1.10 -5.57 -0.98
C GLN A 59 2.36 -5.64 -0.10
N LEU A 60 2.25 -5.07 1.10
CA LEU A 60 3.21 -5.26 2.18
C LEU A 60 3.10 -6.69 2.71
N SER A 61 4.25 -7.33 2.92
CA SER A 61 4.33 -8.63 3.57
C SER A 61 4.07 -8.48 5.07
N GLU A 62 3.68 -9.56 5.76
CA GLU A 62 3.44 -9.55 7.21
C GLU A 62 4.63 -8.99 8.00
N LEU A 63 5.86 -9.37 7.65
CA LEU A 63 7.09 -8.84 8.28
C LEU A 63 7.26 -7.32 8.11
N GLU A 64 6.88 -6.76 6.95
CA GLU A 64 6.94 -5.31 6.71
C GLU A 64 5.86 -4.58 7.51
N ILE A 65 4.70 -5.21 7.69
CA ILE A 65 3.59 -4.70 8.50
C ILE A 65 3.96 -4.75 9.99
N GLU A 66 4.61 -5.82 10.46
CA GLU A 66 5.10 -5.94 11.84
C GLU A 66 6.17 -4.89 12.15
N SER A 67 7.03 -4.56 11.17
CA SER A 67 8.07 -3.55 11.36
C SER A 67 7.52 -2.13 11.60
N ILE A 68 6.36 -1.83 11.03
CA ILE A 68 5.68 -0.53 11.21
C ILE A 68 4.76 -0.52 12.43
N TYR A 69 4.64 -1.62 13.17
CA TYR A 69 3.84 -1.61 14.38
C TYR A 69 4.46 -0.71 15.46
N GLN A 70 3.58 -0.05 16.20
CA GLN A 70 3.91 0.57 17.47
C GLN A 70 4.42 -0.57 18.35
N GLN A 71 5.71 -0.52 18.69
CA GLN A 71 6.22 -1.38 19.76
C GLN A 71 5.42 -1.00 20.98
N SER A 72 4.41 -1.81 21.31
CA SER A 72 3.76 -1.74 22.60
C SER A 72 4.87 -2.09 23.57
N SER A 73 5.49 -1.05 24.13
CA SER A 73 6.46 -1.18 25.19
C SER A 73 5.69 -1.75 26.37
N SER A 74 5.56 -3.07 26.43
CA SER A 74 5.11 -3.77 27.63
C SER A 74 6.19 -3.51 28.67
N ALA A 75 5.90 -2.55 29.55
CA ALA A 75 6.62 -2.31 30.80
C ALA A 75 6.26 -3.40 31.82
#